data_AF-A0A1J8PB01-F1
#
_entry.id   AF-A0A1J8PB01-F1
#
_cell.length_a   1.000
_cell.length_b   1.000
_cell.length_c   1.000
_cell.angle_alpha   90.00
_cell.angle_beta   90.00
_cell.angle_gamma   90.00
#
_symmetry.space_group_name_H-M   'P 1'
#
loop_
_entity.id
_entity.type
_entity.pdbx_description
1 polymer ?
#
loop_
_entity_poly.entity_id
_entity_poly.type
_entity_poly.pdbx_seq_one_letter_code
_entity_poly.pdbx_strand_id
1 'polypeptide(L)'
;MNDLKKQVGNAIVPAVIQALIVCVVRFFTIPWSIWKGAALRLAAMRQSSDEEKVASSKSEFPVFDWFRAAWDGAIFLSWFIGILVSVVALIGGSMGFGGLMQGIAAGVTVLVYFYFAVIGMSLLKEGLILVLSIALNMERLVNKS
;
A
#
# COMPACT_ATOMS: atom_id res chain seq x y z
N MET A 1 20.63 35.71 24.95
CA MET A 1 20.97 34.27 25.06
C MET A 1 19.92 33.46 25.84
N ASN A 2 19.31 34.01 26.90
CA ASN A 2 18.22 33.33 27.64
C ASN A 2 16.90 33.24 26.86
N ASP A 3 16.53 34.26 26.08
CA ASP A 3 15.32 34.19 25.24
C ASP A 3 15.43 33.17 24.11
N LEU A 4 16.63 32.98 23.56
CA LEU A 4 16.88 31.96 22.53
C LEU A 4 16.71 30.55 23.10
N LYS A 5 17.23 30.29 24.32
CA LYS A 5 17.04 29.01 25.02
C LYS A 5 15.58 28.76 25.38
N LYS A 6 14.83 29.80 25.76
CA LYS A 6 13.41 29.72 26.11
C LYS A 6 12.53 29.49 24.88
N GLN A 7 12.84 30.14 23.75
CA GLN A 7 12.17 29.90 22.46
C GLN A 7 12.46 28.51 21.90
N VAL A 8 13.72 28.06 21.94
CA VAL A 8 14.09 26.70 21.51
C VAL A 8 13.43 25.65 22.40
N GLY A 9 13.43 25.82 23.73
CA GLY A 9 12.73 24.93 24.65
C GLY A 9 11.22 24.84 24.40
N ASN A 10 10.58 25.97 24.09
CA ASN A 10 9.14 26.01 23.79
C ASN A 10 8.79 25.48 22.38
N ALA A 11 9.76 25.48 21.45
CA ALA A 11 9.60 24.96 20.09
C ALA A 11 9.92 23.45 19.95
N ILE A 12 10.74 22.89 20.86
CA ILE A 12 11.07 21.45 20.85
C ILE A 12 9.84 20.59 21.11
N VAL A 13 9.00 20.96 22.08
CA VAL A 13 7.80 20.19 22.44
C VAL A 13 6.85 20.02 21.24
N PRO A 14 6.41 21.08 20.53
CA PRO A 14 5.55 20.91 19.36
C PRO A 14 6.27 20.19 18.21
N ALA A 15 7.59 20.38 18.04
CA ALA A 15 8.35 19.65 17.02
C ALA A 15 8.38 18.13 17.30
N VAL A 16 8.55 17.71 18.55
CA VAL A 16 8.52 16.30 18.95
C VAL A 16 7.12 15.71 18.76
N ILE A 17 6.07 16.44 19.15
CA ILE A 17 4.69 16.01 18.94
C ILE A 17 4.42 15.82 17.44
N GLN A 18 4.82 16.79 16.61
CA GLN A 18 4.65 16.72 15.18
C GLN A 18 5.44 15.56 14.57
N ALA A 19 6.69 15.35 15.01
CA ALA A 19 7.50 14.21 14.58
C ALA A 19 6.84 12.87 14.95
N LEU A 20 6.25 12.76 16.14
CA LEU A 20 5.55 11.55 16.58
C LEU A 20 4.28 11.30 15.76
N ILE A 21 3.51 12.35 15.44
CA ILE A 21 2.35 12.25 14.56
C ILE A 21 2.77 11.77 13.16
N VAL A 22 3.81 12.36 12.57
CA VAL A 22 4.23 12.00 11.22
C VAL A 22 4.86 10.60 11.18
N CYS A 23 5.76 10.28 12.10
CA CYS A 23 6.49 9.02 12.08
C CYS A 23 5.67 7.83 12.56
N VAL A 24 4.78 8.03 13.55
CA VAL A 24 3.97 6.94 14.11
C VAL A 24 2.59 6.95 13.48
N VAL A 25 1.78 7.97 13.76
CA VAL A 25 0.37 7.97 13.36
C VAL A 25 0.24 7.83 11.85
N ARG A 26 1.01 8.62 11.08
CA ARG A 26 0.92 8.56 9.62
C ARG A 26 1.35 7.20 9.08
N PHE A 27 2.44 6.64 9.59
CA PHE A 27 2.93 5.33 9.20
C PHE A 27 1.87 4.23 9.35
N PHE A 28 1.11 4.23 10.45
CA PHE A 28 0.00 3.29 10.63
C PHE A 28 -1.22 3.64 9.76
N THR A 29 -1.51 4.91 9.49
CA THR A 29 -2.67 5.27 8.64
C THR A 29 -2.45 5.04 7.14
N ILE A 30 -1.20 4.99 6.67
CA ILE A 30 -0.86 4.82 5.25
C ILE A 30 -1.44 3.52 4.68
N PRO A 31 -1.20 2.33 5.27
CA PRO A 31 -1.81 1.08 4.81
C PRO A 31 -3.31 1.16 4.58
N TRP A 32 -4.02 1.76 5.53
CA TRP A 32 -5.47 1.94 5.47
C TRP A 32 -5.90 2.84 4.32
N SER A 33 -5.19 3.95 4.10
CA SER A 33 -5.46 4.85 2.99
C SER A 33 -5.23 4.20 1.62
N ILE A 34 -4.17 3.38 1.49
CA ILE A 34 -3.83 2.67 0.25
C ILE A 34 -4.87 1.59 -0.05
N TRP A 35 -5.23 0.78 0.96
CA TRP A 35 -6.23 -0.27 0.81
C TRP A 35 -7.60 0.30 0.40
N LYS A 36 -8.05 1.38 1.06
CA LYS A 36 -9.27 2.10 0.66
C LYS A 36 -9.18 2.68 -0.74
N GLY A 37 -8.05 3.27 -1.10
CA GLY A 37 -7.82 3.81 -2.44
C GLY A 37 -7.92 2.72 -3.51
N ALA A 38 -7.36 1.54 -3.27
CA ALA A 38 -7.48 0.38 -4.16
C ALA A 38 -8.94 -0.09 -4.29
N ALA A 39 -9.66 -0.19 -3.17
CA ALA A 39 -11.08 -0.55 -3.17
C ALA A 39 -11.95 0.42 -3.99
N LEU A 40 -11.72 1.73 -3.82
CA LEU A 40 -12.45 2.77 -4.55
C LEU A 40 -12.14 2.75 -6.05
N ARG A 41 -10.88 2.52 -6.44
CA ARG A 41 -10.51 2.37 -7.85
C ARG A 41 -11.17 1.17 -8.50
N LEU A 42 -11.23 0.03 -7.80
CA LEU A 42 -11.95 -1.15 -8.27
C LEU A 42 -13.45 -0.90 -8.41
N ALA A 43 -14.06 -0.19 -7.45
CA ALA A 43 -15.47 0.17 -7.52
C ALA A 43 -15.76 1.11 -8.71
N ALA A 44 -14.89 2.10 -8.95
CA ALA A 44 -14.99 3.01 -10.08
C ALA A 44 -14.88 2.26 -11.43
N MET A 45 -13.96 1.31 -11.55
CA MET A 45 -13.84 0.45 -12.75
C MET A 45 -15.09 -0.41 -13.01
N ARG A 46 -15.88 -0.73 -11.98
CA ARG A 46 -17.15 -1.43 -12.17
C ARG A 46 -18.26 -0.49 -12.66
N GLN A 47 -18.17 0.79 -12.31
CA GLN A 47 -19.15 1.82 -12.66
C GLN A 47 -18.85 2.53 -13.98
N SER A 48 -17.64 2.40 -14.53
CA SER A 48 -17.26 2.99 -15.82
C SER A 48 -18.19 2.51 -16.94
N SER A 49 -18.67 3.44 -17.76
CA SER A 49 -19.59 3.19 -18.88
C SER A 49 -18.91 2.36 -19.97
N ASP A 50 -19.70 1.74 -20.86
CA ASP A 50 -19.17 0.94 -21.96
C ASP A 50 -18.34 1.79 -22.95
N GLU A 51 -18.55 3.10 -23.02
CA GLU A 51 -17.73 4.03 -23.80
C GLU A 51 -16.30 4.19 -23.24
N GLU A 52 -16.14 4.24 -21.90
CA GLU A 52 -14.82 4.30 -21.26
C GLU A 52 -14.04 2.97 -21.40
N LYS A 53 -14.75 1.83 -21.40
CA LYS A 53 -14.15 0.52 -21.67
C LYS A 53 -13.64 0.39 -23.10
N VAL A 54 -14.35 0.97 -24.07
CA VAL A 54 -13.94 1.03 -25.49
C VAL A 54 -12.78 2.02 -25.70
N ALA A 55 -12.69 3.10 -24.91
CA ALA A 55 -11.52 3.97 -24.91
C ALA A 55 -10.28 3.29 -24.31
N SER A 56 -10.44 2.51 -23.24
CA SER A 56 -9.36 1.70 -22.64
C SER A 56 -8.85 0.59 -23.57
N SER A 57 -9.70 -0.03 -24.40
CA SER A 57 -9.25 -1.00 -25.40
C SER A 57 -8.48 -0.35 -26.57
N LYS A 58 -8.60 0.97 -26.73
CA LYS A 58 -7.80 1.81 -27.64
C LYS A 58 -6.52 2.37 -27.00
N SER A 59 -6.28 2.08 -25.72
CA SER A 59 -5.03 2.41 -25.01
C SER A 59 -3.85 1.78 -25.73
N GLU A 60 -2.73 2.49 -25.78
CA GLU A 60 -1.48 2.07 -26.43
C GLU A 60 -0.93 0.75 -25.81
N PHE A 61 -1.34 0.41 -24.57
CA PHE A 61 -0.98 -0.83 -23.86
C PHE A 61 -2.12 -1.39 -22.98
N PRO A 62 -3.10 -2.11 -23.55
CA PRO A 62 -4.26 -2.64 -22.80
C PRO A 62 -3.86 -3.66 -21.71
N VAL A 63 -2.74 -4.37 -21.88
CA VAL A 63 -2.19 -5.32 -20.90
C VAL A 63 -1.74 -4.59 -19.62
N PHE A 64 -1.22 -3.37 -19.75
CA PHE A 64 -0.73 -2.60 -18.62
C PHE A 64 -1.88 -2.05 -17.76
N ASP A 65 -2.94 -1.56 -18.40
CA ASP A 65 -4.15 -1.11 -17.69
C ASP A 65 -4.81 -2.26 -16.94
N TRP A 66 -4.86 -3.44 -17.55
CA TRP A 66 -5.30 -4.67 -16.87
C TRP A 66 -4.38 -5.03 -15.70
N PHE A 67 -3.06 -5.01 -15.88
CA PHE A 67 -2.11 -5.32 -14.81
C PHE A 67 -2.25 -4.35 -13.64
N ARG A 68 -2.41 -3.05 -13.91
CA ARG A 68 -2.65 -2.01 -12.90
C ARG A 68 -3.93 -2.28 -12.12
N ALA A 69 -5.00 -2.67 -12.80
CA ALA A 69 -6.27 -3.04 -12.19
C ALA A 69 -6.15 -4.32 -11.34
N ALA A 70 -5.48 -5.35 -11.86
CA ALA A 70 -5.22 -6.60 -11.16
C ALA A 70 -4.39 -6.38 -9.89
N TRP A 71 -3.41 -5.47 -9.93
CA TRP A 71 -2.59 -5.12 -8.78
C TRP A 71 -3.38 -4.36 -7.70
N ASP A 72 -4.30 -3.48 -8.09
CA ASP A 72 -5.25 -2.87 -7.15
C ASP A 72 -6.15 -3.93 -6.52
N GLY A 73 -6.57 -4.94 -7.29
CA GLY A 73 -7.30 -6.09 -6.78
C GLY A 73 -6.47 -6.90 -5.77
N ALA A 74 -5.19 -7.13 -6.04
CA ALA A 74 -4.28 -7.82 -5.13
C ALA A 74 -4.10 -7.05 -3.81
N ILE A 75 -3.92 -5.73 -3.87
CA ILE A 75 -3.86 -4.87 -2.68
C ILE A 75 -5.16 -4.98 -1.87
N PHE A 76 -6.31 -4.90 -2.53
CA PHE A 76 -7.61 -5.01 -1.86
C PHE A 76 -7.81 -6.38 -1.20
N LEU A 77 -7.49 -7.46 -1.91
CA LEU A 77 -7.65 -8.83 -1.41
C LEU A 77 -6.64 -9.21 -0.33
N SER A 78 -5.49 -8.53 -0.27
CA SER A 78 -4.39 -8.86 0.64
C SER A 78 -4.82 -8.91 2.11
N TRP A 79 -5.71 -8.03 2.57
CA TRP A 79 -6.18 -8.04 3.96
C TRP A 79 -7.10 -9.21 4.26
N PHE A 80 -7.95 -9.62 3.32
CA PHE A 80 -8.79 -10.80 3.46
C PHE A 80 -7.95 -12.08 3.51
N ILE A 81 -6.96 -12.17 2.63
CA ILE A 81 -6.00 -13.28 2.63
C ILE A 81 -5.19 -13.28 3.93
N GLY A 82 -4.75 -12.11 4.41
CA GLY A 82 -4.03 -11.98 5.66
C GLY A 82 -4.80 -12.48 6.88
N ILE A 83 -6.12 -12.21 6.93
CA ILE A 83 -7.00 -12.75 7.98
C ILE A 83 -7.07 -14.28 7.90
N LEU A 84 -7.28 -14.83 6.70
CA LEU A 84 -7.34 -16.29 6.50
C LEU A 84 -6.01 -16.96 6.93
N VAL A 85 -4.88 -16.44 6.46
CA VAL A 85 -3.55 -16.97 6.78
C VAL A 85 -3.26 -16.80 8.27
N SER A 86 -3.70 -15.72 8.91
CA SER A 86 -3.56 -15.52 10.35
C SER A 86 -4.29 -16.59 11.16
N VAL A 87 -5.49 -17.00 10.73
CA VAL A 87 -6.26 -18.06 11.40
C VAL A 87 -5.53 -19.40 11.27
N VAL A 88 -5.02 -19.71 10.07
CA VAL A 88 -4.22 -20.92 9.84
C VAL A 88 -2.93 -20.91 10.68
N ALA A 89 -2.23 -19.77 10.73
CA ALA A 89 -1.02 -19.61 11.53
C ALA A 89 -1.30 -19.73 13.03
N LEU A 90 -2.45 -19.22 13.50
CA LEU A 90 -2.88 -19.38 14.88
C LEU A 90 -3.10 -20.84 15.22
N ILE A 91 -3.91 -21.55 14.42
CA ILE A 91 -4.23 -22.96 14.66
C ILE A 91 -2.95 -23.80 14.58
N GLY A 92 -2.15 -23.63 13.51
CA GLY A 92 -0.91 -24.37 13.30
C GLY A 92 0.11 -24.11 14.41
N GLY A 93 0.29 -22.85 14.82
CA GLY A 93 1.19 -22.50 15.92
C GLY A 93 0.71 -23.01 17.28
N SER A 94 -0.62 -23.11 17.48
CA SER A 94 -1.20 -23.61 18.73
C SER A 94 -1.06 -25.13 18.92
N MET A 95 -0.88 -25.88 17.82
CA MET A 95 -0.65 -27.33 17.83
C MET A 95 0.83 -27.71 18.02
N GLY A 96 1.74 -26.73 18.03
CA GLY A 96 3.16 -26.94 18.23
C GLY A 96 3.58 -27.01 19.71
N PHE A 97 4.87 -27.25 19.96
CA PHE A 97 5.44 -27.34 21.31
C PHE A 97 5.25 -26.08 22.18
N GLY A 98 5.06 -24.90 21.57
CA GLY A 98 4.81 -23.64 22.29
C GLY A 98 3.32 -23.39 22.64
N GLY A 99 2.41 -24.28 22.24
CA GLY A 99 0.99 -24.21 22.57
C GLY A 99 0.30 -22.92 22.14
N LEU A 100 -0.79 -22.56 22.83
CA LEU A 100 -1.66 -21.43 22.47
C LEU A 100 -0.91 -20.09 22.32
N MET A 101 0.09 -19.82 23.17
CA MET A 101 0.85 -18.56 23.12
C MET A 101 1.65 -18.41 21.83
N GLN A 102 2.22 -19.51 21.33
CA GLN A 102 2.91 -19.51 20.04
C GLN A 102 1.94 -19.30 18.88
N GLY A 103 0.75 -19.92 18.93
CA GLY A 103 -0.32 -19.68 17.97
C GLY A 103 -0.75 -18.21 17.90
N ILE A 104 -1.01 -17.58 19.05
CA ILE A 104 -1.38 -16.15 19.11
C ILE A 104 -0.28 -15.28 18.52
N ALA A 105 0.98 -15.50 18.91
CA ALA A 105 2.12 -14.74 18.38
C ALA A 105 2.26 -14.90 16.86
N ALA A 106 2.09 -16.11 16.33
CA ALA A 106 2.14 -16.38 14.90
C ALA A 106 1.01 -15.67 14.14
N GLY A 107 -0.23 -15.77 14.62
CA GLY A 107 -1.38 -15.09 14.02
C GLY A 107 -1.23 -13.56 14.02
N VAL A 108 -0.86 -12.96 15.15
CA VAL A 108 -0.61 -11.52 15.25
C VAL A 108 0.49 -11.07 14.31
N THR A 109 1.60 -11.83 14.22
CA THR A 109 2.71 -11.51 13.30
C THR A 109 2.23 -11.48 11.85
N VAL A 110 1.39 -12.43 11.44
CA VAL A 110 0.81 -12.46 10.09
C VAL A 110 -0.09 -11.24 9.86
N LEU A 111 -0.94 -10.87 10.82
CA LEU A 111 -1.81 -9.69 10.68
C LEU A 111 -0.98 -8.40 10.51
N VAL A 112 0.05 -8.22 11.34
CA VAL A 112 0.95 -7.06 11.23
C VAL A 112 1.66 -7.06 9.88
N TYR A 113 2.16 -8.22 9.43
CA TYR A 113 2.82 -8.34 8.13
C TYR A 113 1.89 -7.93 6.98
N PHE A 114 0.68 -8.50 6.89
CA PHE A 114 -0.26 -8.19 5.82
C PHE A 114 -0.80 -6.75 5.88
N TYR A 115 -0.90 -6.17 7.08
CA TYR A 115 -1.23 -4.76 7.23
C TYR A 115 -0.20 -3.88 6.52
N PHE A 116 1.09 -4.08 6.80
CA PHE A 116 2.16 -3.26 6.22
C PHE A 116 2.57 -3.67 4.80
N ALA A 117 2.32 -4.91 4.39
CA ALA A 117 2.64 -5.40 3.05
C ALA A 117 1.99 -4.55 1.94
N VAL A 118 0.83 -3.94 2.23
CA VAL A 118 0.14 -3.02 1.31
C VAL A 118 1.01 -1.83 0.89
N ILE A 119 1.88 -1.34 1.79
CA ILE A 119 2.83 -0.26 1.45
C ILE A 119 3.79 -0.75 0.37
N GLY A 120 4.42 -1.92 0.57
CA GLY A 120 5.35 -2.50 -0.38
C GLY A 120 4.70 -2.76 -1.74
N MET A 121 3.48 -3.33 -1.74
CA MET A 121 2.72 -3.54 -2.97
C MET A 121 2.40 -2.22 -3.69
N SER A 122 2.06 -1.15 -2.97
CA SER A 122 1.82 0.17 -3.58
C SER A 122 3.10 0.75 -4.21
N LEU A 123 4.23 0.66 -3.49
CA LEU A 123 5.51 1.15 -3.99
C LEU A 123 5.97 0.39 -5.24
N LEU A 124 5.79 -0.94 -5.27
CA LEU A 124 6.09 -1.75 -6.46
C LEU A 124 5.22 -1.34 -7.64
N LYS A 125 3.91 -1.11 -7.41
CA LYS A 125 2.99 -0.65 -8.44
C LYS A 125 3.44 0.70 -9.02
N GLU A 126 3.71 1.67 -8.16
CA GLU A 126 4.14 3.02 -8.57
C GLU A 126 5.50 2.98 -9.27
N GLY A 127 6.45 2.17 -8.78
CA GLY A 127 7.74 1.96 -9.41
C GLY A 127 7.63 1.38 -10.82
N LEU A 128 6.78 0.36 -11.01
CA LEU A 128 6.51 -0.23 -12.33
C LEU A 128 5.89 0.79 -13.30
N ILE A 129 4.93 1.59 -12.83
CA ILE A 129 4.32 2.64 -13.65
C ILE A 129 5.37 3.68 -14.08
N LEU A 130 6.26 4.06 -13.16
CA LEU A 130 7.28 5.06 -13.43
C LEU A 130 8.32 4.55 -14.44
N VAL A 131 8.81 3.32 -14.28
CA VAL A 131 9.74 2.69 -15.24
C VAL A 131 9.11 2.60 -16.63
N LEU A 132 7.84 2.19 -16.73
CA LEU A 132 7.16 2.12 -18.02
C LEU A 132 6.98 3.50 -18.65
N SER A 133 6.65 4.53 -17.87
CA SER A 133 6.51 5.90 -18.37
C SER A 133 7.82 6.44 -18.98
N ILE A 134 8.96 6.06 -18.42
CA ILE A 134 10.29 6.40 -18.94
C ILE A 134 10.55 5.66 -20.25
N ALA A 135 10.28 4.35 -20.29
CA ALA A 135 10.48 3.53 -21.50
C ALA A 135 9.66 4.07 -22.69
N LEU A 136 8.39 4.41 -22.47
CA LEU A 136 7.52 4.96 -23.51
C LEU A 136 7.96 6.36 -23.97
N ASN A 137 8.37 7.22 -23.04
CA ASN A 137 8.90 8.53 -23.40
C ASN A 137 10.21 8.41 -24.20
N MET A 138 11.05 7.44 -23.87
CA MET A 138 12.29 7.16 -24.61
C MET A 138 12.01 6.62 -26.01
N GLU A 139 11.05 5.70 -26.15
CA GLU A 139 10.61 5.18 -27.45
C GLU A 139 10.08 6.30 -28.35
N ARG A 140 9.24 7.19 -27.81
CA ARG A 140 8.71 8.36 -28.54
C ARG A 140 9.80 9.35 -28.97
N LEU A 141 10.89 9.46 -28.20
CA LEU A 141 12.03 10.31 -28.56
C LEU A 141 12.86 9.68 -29.69
N VAL A 142 13.08 8.37 -29.65
CA VAL A 142 13.79 7.63 -30.70
C VAL A 142 12.99 7.63 -32.00
N ASN A 143 11.67 7.40 -31.94
CA ASN A 143 10.81 7.33 -33.13
C ASN A 143 10.49 8.70 -33.76
N LYS A 144 10.94 9.80 -33.13
CA LYS A 144 10.86 11.17 -33.67
C LYS A 144 12.14 11.62 -34.37
N SER A 145 13.24 10.86 -34.24
CA SER A 145 14.52 11.09 -34.94
C SER A 145 14.61 10.25 -36.21
#